data_AF-A0A7S4WFR8-F1
#
_entry.id   AF-A0A7S4WFR8-F1
#
_cell.length_a   1.000
_cell.length_b   1.000
_cell.length_c   1.000
_cell.angle_alpha   90.00
_cell.angle_beta   90.00
_cell.angle_gamma   90.00
#
_symmetry.space_group_name_H-M   'P 1'
#
loop_
_entity.id
_entity.type
_entity.pdbx_description
1 polymer ?
#
loop_
_entity_poly.entity_id
_entity_poly.type
_entity_poly.pdbx_seq_one_letter_code
_entity_poly.pdbx_strand_id
1 'polypeptide(L)'
;WNTLAVWNVPKLALTGFPLVSDGLHTLSDGTTKGPAGVEEVATIALLQTLLSHQKAKAKLVKLDGIQWDVQWNDEQRKIWHQQKMESKVSRAHVHLELMGGAKG
;
A
#
# COMPACT_ATOMS: atom_id res chain seq x y z
N TRP A 1 10.19 -3.57 4.71
CA TRP A 1 9.01 -3.77 5.55
C TRP A 1 8.25 -5.00 5.09
N ASN A 2 8.21 -6.03 5.94
CA ASN A 2 7.23 -7.11 5.87
C ASN A 2 6.09 -6.75 6.83
N THR A 3 4.89 -6.56 6.31
CA THR A 3 3.70 -6.39 7.13
C THR A 3 2.92 -7.68 7.03
N LEU A 4 2.46 -8.25 8.14
CA LEU A 4 1.42 -9.26 8.07
C LEU A 4 0.09 -8.54 7.90
N ALA A 5 -0.48 -8.61 6.70
CA ALA A 5 -1.83 -8.09 6.45
C ALA A 5 -2.85 -9.19 6.72
N VAL A 6 -3.83 -8.90 7.57
CA VAL A 6 -4.97 -9.78 7.85
C VAL A 6 -6.24 -9.11 7.36
N TRP A 7 -6.98 -9.82 6.52
CA TRP A 7 -8.17 -9.28 5.84
C TRP A 7 -9.44 -9.93 6.35
N ASN A 8 -10.50 -9.12 6.47
CA ASN A 8 -11.86 -9.66 6.61
C ASN A 8 -12.31 -10.16 5.22
N VAL A 9 -12.32 -11.48 5.04
CA VAL A 9 -12.59 -12.12 3.73
C VAL A 9 -13.92 -11.68 3.12
N PRO A 10 -15.06 -11.62 3.86
CA PRO A 10 -16.31 -11.11 3.30
C PRO A 10 -16.22 -9.67 2.74
N LYS A 11 -15.46 -8.78 3.37
CA LYS A 11 -15.24 -7.43 2.83
C LYS A 11 -14.32 -7.45 1.62
N LEU A 12 -13.21 -8.19 1.70
CA LEU A 12 -12.24 -8.28 0.59
C LEU A 12 -12.88 -8.86 -0.68
N ALA A 13 -13.84 -9.78 -0.55
CA ALA A 13 -14.56 -10.37 -1.68
C ALA A 13 -15.37 -9.36 -2.52
N LEU A 14 -15.66 -8.16 -1.98
CA LEU A 14 -16.36 -7.11 -2.73
C LEU A 14 -15.49 -6.46 -3.81
N THR A 15 -14.16 -6.53 -3.67
CA THR A 15 -13.23 -5.77 -4.51
C THR A 15 -12.09 -6.62 -5.06
N GLY A 16 -11.63 -7.62 -4.30
CA GLY A 16 -10.29 -8.17 -4.48
C GLY A 16 -9.21 -7.11 -4.27
N PHE A 17 -8.03 -7.35 -4.83
CA PHE A 17 -6.94 -6.37 -4.92
C PHE A 17 -7.05 -5.61 -6.25
N PRO A 18 -7.17 -4.27 -6.24
CA PRO A 18 -7.33 -3.50 -7.48
C PRO A 18 -6.08 -3.51 -8.36
N LEU A 19 -6.26 -3.66 -9.68
CA LEU A 19 -5.17 -3.70 -10.67
C LEU A 19 -4.30 -2.44 -10.75
N VAL A 20 -4.75 -1.31 -10.18
CA VAL A 20 -3.89 -0.11 -10.05
C VAL A 20 -2.59 -0.44 -9.32
N SER A 21 -2.62 -1.43 -8.42
CA SER A 21 -1.48 -1.87 -7.64
C SER A 21 -0.49 -2.79 -8.38
N ASP A 22 -0.85 -3.24 -9.58
CA ASP A 22 0.02 -4.03 -10.45
C ASP A 22 0.89 -3.16 -11.36
N GLY A 23 0.67 -1.83 -11.37
CA GLY A 23 1.45 -0.89 -12.18
C GLY A 23 1.19 -0.99 -13.69
N LEU A 24 0.04 -1.53 -14.10
CA LEU A 24 -0.34 -1.67 -15.51
C LEU A 24 -0.99 -0.42 -16.11
N HIS A 25 -1.09 0.66 -15.33
CA HIS A 25 -1.67 1.92 -15.76
C HIS A 25 -0.63 2.84 -16.38
N THR A 26 -1.05 3.65 -17.35
CA THR A 26 -0.22 4.67 -17.99
C THR A 26 -0.28 5.97 -17.19
N LEU A 27 0.87 6.56 -16.91
CA LEU A 27 0.98 7.87 -16.25
C LEU A 27 0.76 9.02 -17.24
N SER A 28 0.53 10.23 -16.70
CA SER A 28 0.27 11.44 -17.51
C SER A 28 1.43 11.84 -18.42
N ASP A 29 2.66 11.43 -18.09
CA ASP A 29 3.86 11.63 -18.91
C ASP A 29 4.03 10.58 -20.04
N GLY A 30 3.07 9.65 -20.17
CA GLY A 30 3.09 8.57 -21.16
C GLY A 30 3.83 7.31 -20.73
N THR A 31 4.37 7.26 -19.50
CA THR A 31 5.01 6.06 -18.95
C THR A 31 3.99 4.92 -18.83
N THR A 32 4.24 3.79 -19.50
CA THR A 32 3.30 2.65 -19.61
C THR A 32 3.36 1.66 -18.44
N LYS A 33 4.28 1.88 -17.50
CA LYS A 33 4.40 1.11 -16.25
C LYS A 33 4.32 2.05 -15.08
N GLY A 34 3.15 2.08 -14.46
CA GLY A 34 2.90 2.84 -13.25
C GLY A 34 3.55 2.21 -12.01
N PRO A 35 3.55 2.93 -10.89
CA PRO A 35 3.96 2.41 -9.60
C PRO A 35 3.14 1.19 -9.16
N ALA A 36 3.79 0.17 -8.59
CA ALA A 36 3.17 -1.09 -8.17
C ALA A 36 3.54 -1.51 -6.73
N GLY A 37 2.90 -2.51 -6.13
CA GLY A 37 3.39 -3.19 -4.91
C GLY A 37 3.08 -2.51 -3.57
N VAL A 38 1.95 -1.81 -3.50
CA VAL A 38 1.32 -1.27 -2.26
C VAL A 38 -0.19 -1.54 -2.29
N GLU A 39 -0.55 -2.79 -2.59
CA GLU A 39 -1.92 -3.29 -2.82
C GLU A 39 -2.88 -2.97 -1.67
N GLU A 40 -2.37 -2.94 -0.44
CA GLU A 40 -3.19 -2.68 0.74
C GLU A 40 -3.80 -1.28 0.70
N VAL A 41 -3.08 -0.29 0.17
CA VAL A 41 -3.53 1.12 0.11
C VAL A 41 -4.75 1.24 -0.80
N ALA A 42 -4.64 0.76 -2.04
CA ALA A 42 -5.72 0.80 -3.01
C ALA A 42 -6.95 0.01 -2.53
N THR A 43 -6.71 -1.17 -1.96
CA THR A 43 -7.78 -2.04 -1.44
C THR A 43 -8.52 -1.40 -0.26
N ILE A 44 -7.80 -0.84 0.71
CA ILE A 44 -8.41 -0.16 1.87
C ILE A 44 -9.21 1.06 1.41
N ALA A 45 -8.64 1.91 0.54
CA ALA A 45 -9.31 3.11 0.05
C ALA A 45 -10.61 2.79 -0.71
N LEU A 46 -10.60 1.74 -1.54
CA LEU A 46 -11.79 1.29 -2.26
C LEU A 46 -12.87 0.79 -1.31
N LEU A 47 -12.51 -0.06 -0.34
CA LEU A 47 -13.45 -0.57 0.65
C LEU A 47 -14.04 0.55 1.51
N GLN A 48 -13.25 1.56 1.87
CA GLN A 48 -13.71 2.74 2.60
C GLN A 48 -14.68 3.60 1.78
N THR A 49 -14.43 3.72 0.47
CA THR A 49 -15.34 4.41 -0.45
C THR A 49 -16.67 3.67 -0.57
N LEU A 50 -16.65 2.34 -0.68
CA LEU A 50 -17.86 1.52 -0.86
C LEU A 50 -18.68 1.35 0.42
N LEU A 51 -18.02 1.14 1.56
CA LEU A 51 -18.70 0.76 2.81
C LEU A 51 -18.72 1.87 3.87
N SER A 52 -18.06 3.01 3.62
CA SER A 52 -17.68 4.04 4.61
C SER A 52 -16.54 3.63 5.55
N HIS A 53 -15.85 4.62 6.10
CA HIS A 53 -14.75 4.48 7.06
C HIS A 53 -15.18 3.77 8.35
N GLN A 54 -16.45 3.91 8.75
CA GLN A 54 -16.96 3.27 9.96
C GLN A 54 -17.07 1.74 9.80
N LYS A 55 -17.44 1.26 8.61
CA LYS A 55 -17.62 -0.16 8.33
C LYS A 55 -16.36 -0.82 7.77
N ALA A 56 -15.49 -0.07 7.08
CA ALA A 56 -14.21 -0.54 6.54
C ALA A 56 -13.00 0.07 7.27
N LYS A 57 -12.82 -0.28 8.55
CA LYS A 57 -11.68 0.18 9.36
C LYS A 57 -10.42 -0.60 9.00
N ALA A 58 -9.33 0.11 8.73
CA ALA A 58 -7.98 -0.42 8.73
C ALA A 58 -7.31 -0.11 10.07
N LYS A 59 -6.60 -1.08 10.65
CA LYS A 59 -5.91 -0.92 11.93
C LYS A 59 -4.46 -1.34 11.77
N LEU A 60 -3.55 -0.46 12.19
CA LEU A 60 -2.14 -0.81 12.36
C LEU A 60 -1.94 -1.28 13.79
N VAL A 61 -1.55 -2.55 13.96
CA VAL A 61 -1.29 -3.15 15.27
C VAL A 61 0.20 -3.42 15.38
N LYS A 62 0.83 -2.87 16.43
CA LYS A 62 2.19 -3.22 16.83
C LYS A 62 2.09 -4.32 17.88
N LEU A 63 2.74 -5.45 17.64
CA LEU A 63 2.82 -6.55 18.60
C LEU A 63 4.10 -6.40 19.42
N ASP A 64 3.98 -6.55 20.73
CA ASP A 64 5.13 -6.55 21.62
C ASP A 64 5.98 -7.81 21.40
N GLY A 65 7.29 -7.68 21.60
CA GLY A 65 8.24 -8.78 21.39
C GLY A 65 8.61 -9.07 19.94
N ILE A 66 7.99 -8.40 18.95
CA ILE A 66 8.38 -8.51 17.54
C ILE A 66 9.25 -7.30 17.17
N GLN A 67 10.53 -7.57 16.89
CA GLN A 67 11.46 -6.60 16.33
C GLN A 67 11.90 -7.07 14.95
N TRP A 68 11.69 -6.21 13.95
CA TRP A 68 12.22 -6.46 12.61
C TRP A 68 13.72 -6.25 12.63
N ASP A 69 14.47 -7.24 12.18
CA ASP A 69 15.91 -7.08 11.98
C ASP A 69 16.17 -6.18 10.77
N VAL A 70 16.46 -4.92 11.09
CA VAL A 70 16.77 -3.86 10.14
C VAL A 70 18.16 -3.26 10.40
N GLN A 71 19.00 -3.96 11.15
CA GLN A 71 20.38 -3.54 11.42
C GLN A 71 21.30 -4.21 10.40
N TRP A 72 21.74 -3.46 9.40
CA TRP A 72 22.67 -3.97 8.39
C TRP A 72 24.06 -3.36 8.60
N ASN A 73 25.09 -4.20 8.51
CA ASN A 73 26.49 -3.73 8.51
C ASN A 73 26.93 -3.19 7.14
N ASP A 74 26.13 -3.44 6.10
CA ASP A 74 26.35 -2.98 4.73
C ASP A 74 25.62 -1.65 4.49
N GLU A 75 26.39 -0.59 4.18
CA GLU A 75 25.89 0.76 3.94
C GLU A 75 25.04 0.85 2.66
N GLN A 76 25.40 0.11 1.60
CA GLN A 76 24.62 0.07 0.36
C GLN A 76 23.24 -0.53 0.62
N ARG A 77 23.17 -1.54 1.50
CA ARG A 77 21.90 -2.14 1.90
C ARG A 77 21.02 -1.18 2.70
N LYS A 78 21.61 -0.35 3.58
CA LYS A 78 20.86 0.70 4.29
C LYS A 78 20.26 1.73 3.32
N ILE A 79 21.06 2.22 2.38
CA ILE A 79 20.62 3.17 1.36
C ILE A 79 19.48 2.57 0.54
N TRP A 80 19.64 1.34 0.06
CA TRP A 80 18.58 0.67 -0.70
C TRP A 80 17.31 0.47 0.14
N HIS A 81 17.45 0.10 1.42
CA HIS A 81 16.31 0.00 2.31
C HIS A 81 15.56 1.33 2.43
N GLN A 82 16.30 2.43 2.66
CA GLN A 82 15.73 3.76 2.79
C GLN A 82 14.96 4.16 1.52
N GLN A 83 15.59 4.04 0.34
CA GLN A 83 14.96 4.30 -0.94
C GLN A 83 13.72 3.42 -1.17
N LYS A 84 13.79 2.14 -0.80
CA LYS A 84 12.65 1.22 -0.87
C LYS A 84 11.50 1.69 0.02
N MET A 85 11.78 2.18 1.22
CA MET A 85 10.75 2.68 2.13
C MET A 85 10.12 3.98 1.62
N GLU A 86 10.92 4.92 1.15
CA GLU A 86 10.46 6.18 0.53
C GLU A 86 9.59 5.90 -0.70
N SER A 87 10.01 4.97 -1.56
CA SER A 87 9.22 4.58 -2.73
C SER A 87 7.84 4.03 -2.36
N LYS A 88 7.64 3.45 -1.17
CA LYS A 88 6.29 2.97 -0.79
C LYS A 88 5.34 4.14 -0.56
N VAL A 89 5.84 5.24 0.00
CA VAL A 89 5.04 6.44 0.28
C VAL A 89 4.61 7.11 -1.03
N SER A 90 5.55 7.32 -1.95
CA SER A 90 5.23 7.93 -3.25
C SER A 90 4.28 7.07 -4.08
N ARG A 91 4.49 5.75 -4.12
CA ARG A 91 3.59 4.81 -4.81
C ARG A 91 2.18 4.81 -4.23
N ALA A 92 2.06 4.84 -2.90
CA ALA A 92 0.77 4.91 -2.22
C ALA A 92 0.01 6.19 -2.57
N HIS A 93 0.71 7.32 -2.65
CA HIS A 93 0.12 8.60 -3.04
C HIS A 93 -0.48 8.54 -4.45
N VAL A 94 0.29 8.04 -5.43
CA VAL A 94 -0.19 7.91 -6.81
C VAL A 94 -1.42 7.00 -6.90
N HIS A 95 -1.44 5.87 -6.19
CA HIS A 95 -2.61 4.99 -6.17
C HIS A 95 -3.85 5.70 -5.63
N LEU A 96 -3.71 6.47 -4.55
CA LEU A 96 -4.82 7.24 -3.99
C LEU A 96 -5.31 8.31 -4.96
N GLU A 97 -4.42 9.05 -5.63
CA GLU A 97 -4.79 10.06 -6.63
C GLU A 97 -5.58 9.44 -7.79
N LEU A 98 -5.10 8.33 -8.35
CA LEU A 98 -5.79 7.60 -9.42
C LEU A 98 -7.17 7.09 -9.01
N MET A 99 -7.38 6.85 -7.72
CA MET A 99 -8.64 6.38 -7.14
C MET A 99 -9.56 7.51 -6.66
N GLY A 100 -9.25 8.76 -6.98
CA GLY A 100 -10.08 9.92 -6.63
C GLY A 100 -9.75 10.56 -5.29
N GLY A 101 -8.54 10.35 -4.78
CA GLY A 101 -7.97 10.97 -3.57
C GLY A 101 -8.33 10.25 -2.27
N ALA A 102 -7.59 10.55 -1.20
CA ALA A 102 -7.93 10.12 0.15
C ALA A 102 -9.17 10.90 0.63
N LYS A 103 -10.32 10.24 0.69
CA LYS A 103 -11.50 10.79 1.37
C LYS A 103 -11.32 10.52 2.87
N GLY A 104 -11.38 11.56 3.69
CA GLY A 104 -11.13 11.52 5.14
C GLY A 104 -12.20 10.79 5.94
#